data_AF-A0A0Q7KGR4-F1
#
_entry.id   AF-A0A0Q7KGR4-F1
#
_cell.length_a   1.000
_cell.length_b   1.000
_cell.length_c   1.000
_cell.angle_alpha   90.00
_cell.angle_beta   90.00
_cell.angle_gamma   90.00
#
_symmetry.space_group_name_H-M   'P 1'
#
loop_
_entity.id
_entity.type
_entity.pdbx_description
1 polymer ?
#
loop_
_entity_poly.entity_id
_entity_poly.type
_entity_poly.pdbx_seq_one_letter_code
_entity_poly.pdbx_strand_id
1 'polypeptide(L)'
;MKTNDWSQGDLAGVVTLSDAKARRRRDVLLMMRRRVAITAAEHRSHSLDDATALWSLQLELEQTIQDEFPDLHEEQFGLWAVEELSYEHPPGVLTPGCSLCEAIASEAQINLELPQAA
;
A
#
# COMPACT_ATOMS: atom_id res chain seq x y z
N MET A 1 -43.72 9.41 38.01
CA MET A 1 -42.44 9.72 37.33
C MET A 1 -42.08 8.49 36.52
N LYS A 2 -42.26 8.52 35.20
CA LYS A 2 -41.99 7.36 34.33
C LYS A 2 -40.49 7.30 34.05
N THR A 3 -39.85 6.22 34.46
CA THR A 3 -38.48 5.86 34.08
C THR A 3 -38.49 5.47 32.60
N ASN A 4 -37.71 6.16 31.77
CA ASN A 4 -37.48 5.71 30.40
C ASN A 4 -36.62 4.45 30.45
N ASP A 5 -37.28 3.32 30.19
CA ASP A 5 -36.69 2.05 29.85
C ASP A 5 -36.16 2.16 28.41
N TRP A 6 -34.86 2.39 28.27
CA TRP A 6 -34.20 2.33 26.97
C TRP A 6 -33.92 0.87 26.67
N SER A 7 -34.92 0.23 26.09
CA SER A 7 -34.85 -1.13 25.56
C SER A 7 -33.62 -1.29 24.67
N GLN A 8 -32.79 -2.27 25.06
CA GLN A 8 -31.49 -2.65 24.55
C GLN A 8 -31.54 -3.30 23.14
N GLY A 9 -32.37 -2.76 22.25
CA GLY A 9 -32.86 -3.48 21.06
C GLY A 9 -32.41 -2.97 19.69
N ASP A 10 -31.71 -1.84 19.56
CA ASP A 10 -31.60 -1.17 18.25
C ASP A 10 -30.24 -0.49 17.94
N LEU A 11 -29.13 -0.98 18.50
CA LEU A 11 -27.78 -0.43 18.24
C LEU A 11 -26.90 -1.33 17.36
N ALA A 12 -27.49 -2.00 16.37
CA ALA A 12 -26.77 -2.85 15.41
C ALA A 12 -25.77 -2.09 14.50
N GLY A 13 -25.51 -0.80 14.75
CA GLY A 13 -24.60 0.04 13.95
C GLY A 13 -23.74 1.02 14.76
N VAL A 14 -23.71 0.93 16.10
CA VAL A 14 -22.85 1.82 16.90
C VAL A 14 -21.47 1.20 17.04
N VAL A 15 -20.56 1.64 16.17
CA VAL A 15 -19.12 1.35 16.29
C VAL A 15 -18.53 2.28 17.35
N THR A 16 -17.70 1.74 18.23
CA THR A 16 -17.00 2.58 19.22
C THR A 16 -16.04 3.52 18.51
N LEU A 17 -15.82 4.73 19.06
CA LEU A 17 -14.87 5.68 18.46
C LEU A 17 -13.45 5.09 18.38
N SER A 18 -13.07 4.23 19.34
CA SER A 18 -11.80 3.50 19.33
C SER A 18 -11.70 2.57 18.13
N ASP A 19 -12.74 1.78 17.85
CA ASP A 19 -12.74 0.86 16.71
C ASP A 19 -12.69 1.61 15.37
N ALA A 20 -13.42 2.72 15.26
CA ALA A 20 -13.38 3.58 14.08
C ALA A 20 -11.99 4.18 13.85
N LYS A 21 -11.31 4.62 14.92
CA LYS A 21 -9.93 5.12 14.85
C LYS A 21 -8.94 4.02 14.48
N ALA A 22 -9.06 2.83 15.06
CA ALA A 22 -8.20 1.69 14.75
C ALA A 22 -8.33 1.27 13.28
N ARG A 23 -9.56 1.17 12.75
CA ARG A 23 -9.81 0.90 11.32
C ARG A 23 -9.16 1.94 10.42
N ARG A 24 -9.36 3.23 10.71
CA ARG A 24 -8.73 4.30 9.93
C ARG A 24 -7.20 4.23 9.99
N ARG A 25 -6.64 3.96 11.17
CA ARG A 25 -5.19 3.82 11.36
C ARG A 25 -4.64 2.68 10.51
N ARG A 26 -5.27 1.51 10.57
CA ARG A 26 -4.96 0.35 9.73
C ARG A 26 -4.99 0.71 8.24
N ASP A 27 -6.09 1.30 7.77
CA ASP A 27 -6.27 1.59 6.34
C ASP A 27 -5.23 2.60 5.83
N VAL A 28 -4.88 3.61 6.65
CA VAL A 28 -3.81 4.56 6.33
C VAL A 28 -2.45 3.86 6.27
N LEU A 29 -2.11 3.00 7.24
CA LEU A 29 -0.84 2.28 7.23
C LEU A 29 -0.71 1.37 6.01
N LEU A 30 -1.75 0.60 5.69
CA LEU A 30 -1.76 -0.26 4.49
C LEU A 30 -1.59 0.55 3.20
N MET A 31 -2.31 1.67 3.08
CA MET A 31 -2.19 2.56 1.92
C MET A 31 -0.77 3.13 1.80
N MET A 32 -0.18 3.61 2.90
CA MET A 32 1.17 4.17 2.90
C MET A 32 2.21 3.11 2.58
N ARG A 33 2.11 1.93 3.21
CA ARG A 33 3.01 0.80 2.96
C ARG A 33 3.01 0.42 1.48
N ARG A 34 1.82 0.21 0.89
CA ARG A 34 1.69 -0.12 -0.53
C ARG A 34 2.33 0.96 -1.42
N ARG A 35 2.04 2.23 -1.15
CA ARG A 35 2.58 3.34 -1.94
C ARG A 35 4.11 3.41 -1.86
N VAL A 36 4.67 3.33 -0.66
CA VAL A 36 6.13 3.39 -0.46
C VAL A 36 6.80 2.17 -1.10
N ALA A 37 6.22 0.97 -0.98
CA ALA A 37 6.78 -0.24 -1.59
C ALA A 37 6.85 -0.15 -3.12
N ILE A 38 5.77 0.33 -3.76
CA ILE A 38 5.75 0.59 -5.21
C ILE A 38 6.83 1.61 -5.58
N THR A 39 6.87 2.76 -4.90
CA THR A 39 7.86 3.80 -5.19
C THR A 39 9.29 3.29 -4.99
N ALA A 40 9.55 2.51 -3.93
CA ALA A 40 10.85 1.90 -3.70
C ALA A 40 11.26 0.95 -4.83
N ALA A 41 10.34 0.09 -5.30
CA ALA A 41 10.59 -0.84 -6.41
C ALA A 41 10.90 -0.10 -7.73
N GLU A 42 10.14 0.95 -8.05
CA GLU A 42 10.39 1.80 -9.22
C GLU A 42 11.76 2.48 -9.11
N HIS A 43 12.07 3.08 -7.96
CA HIS A 43 13.34 3.76 -7.74
C HIS A 43 14.54 2.80 -7.81
N ARG A 44 14.42 1.56 -7.32
CA ARG A 44 15.44 0.51 -7.50
C ARG A 44 15.64 0.17 -8.98
N SER A 45 14.55 -0.01 -9.72
CA SER A 45 14.57 -0.33 -11.16
C SER A 45 15.26 0.76 -11.99
N HIS A 46 15.23 2.01 -11.50
CA HIS A 46 15.88 3.17 -12.09
C HIS A 46 17.20 3.59 -11.42
N SER A 47 17.70 2.80 -10.46
CA SER A 47 18.95 3.06 -9.73
C SER A 47 19.03 4.47 -9.11
N LEU A 48 17.91 4.95 -8.56
CA LEU A 48 17.85 6.25 -7.87
C LEU A 48 18.42 6.15 -6.45
N ASP A 49 19.16 7.17 -6.02
CA ASP A 49 19.92 7.17 -4.76
C ASP A 49 19.03 7.05 -3.51
N ASP A 50 17.79 7.53 -3.58
CA ASP A 50 16.81 7.50 -2.49
C ASP A 50 16.07 6.15 -2.35
N ALA A 51 16.28 5.20 -3.28
CA ALA A 51 15.67 3.87 -3.23
C ALA A 51 15.93 3.15 -1.90
N THR A 52 17.13 3.33 -1.32
CA THR A 52 17.48 2.75 -0.01
C THR A 52 16.69 3.38 1.12
N ALA A 53 16.49 4.70 1.11
CA ALA A 53 15.73 5.40 2.14
C ALA A 53 14.24 5.02 2.08
N LEU A 54 13.68 4.87 0.87
CA LEU A 54 12.32 4.39 0.66
C LEU A 54 12.14 2.94 1.14
N TRP A 55 13.13 2.09 0.90
CA TRP A 55 13.11 0.72 1.44
C TRP A 55 13.11 0.74 2.97
N SER A 56 14.00 1.49 3.62
CA SER A 56 13.97 1.62 5.09
C SER A 56 12.61 2.11 5.62
N LEU A 57 11.98 3.08 4.95
CA LEU A 57 10.66 3.56 5.33
C LEU A 57 9.56 2.48 5.18
N GLN A 58 9.64 1.64 4.15
CA GLN A 58 8.73 0.51 3.98
C GLN A 58 8.90 -0.49 5.14
N LEU A 59 10.13 -0.84 5.54
CA LEU A 59 10.39 -1.69 6.72
C LEU A 59 9.78 -1.12 8.00
N GLU A 60 9.95 0.18 8.23
CA GLU A 60 9.39 0.86 9.40
C GLU A 60 7.85 0.80 9.42
N LEU A 61 7.21 0.93 8.25
CA LEU A 61 5.75 0.79 8.12
C LEU A 61 5.30 -0.65 8.36
N GLU A 62 6.01 -1.65 7.82
CA GLU A 62 5.72 -3.07 8.05
C GLU A 62 5.86 -3.43 9.53
N GLN A 63 6.93 -2.99 10.18
CA GLN A 63 7.10 -3.19 11.62
C GLN A 63 5.98 -2.54 12.42
N THR A 64 5.59 -1.31 12.05
CA THR A 64 4.46 -0.62 12.71
C THR A 64 3.15 -1.40 12.53
N ILE A 65 2.91 -1.97 11.34
CA ILE A 65 1.73 -2.81 11.09
C ILE A 65 1.80 -4.10 11.89
N GLN A 66 2.97 -4.74 11.97
CA GLN A 66 3.16 -5.94 12.79
C GLN A 66 2.89 -5.67 14.27
N ASP A 67 3.35 -4.53 14.79
CA ASP A 67 3.19 -4.15 16.20
C ASP A 67 1.73 -3.76 16.53
N GLU A 68 1.06 -3.01 15.66
CA GLU A 68 -0.32 -2.54 15.89
C GLU A 68 -1.40 -3.55 15.45
N PHE A 69 -1.12 -4.39 14.45
CA PHE A 69 -2.08 -5.29 13.78
C PHE A 69 -1.39 -6.62 13.36
N PRO A 70 -0.91 -7.44 14.31
CA PRO A 70 -0.09 -8.63 14.02
C PRO A 70 -0.78 -9.66 13.12
N ASP A 71 -2.06 -9.96 13.35
CA ASP A 71 -2.82 -10.94 12.54
C ASP A 71 -2.89 -10.52 11.07
N LEU A 72 -3.10 -9.22 10.82
CA LEU A 72 -3.13 -8.65 9.47
C LEU A 72 -1.76 -8.76 8.79
N HIS A 73 -0.68 -8.50 9.54
CA HIS A 73 0.68 -8.65 9.02
C HIS A 73 0.95 -10.10 8.61
N GLU A 74 0.63 -11.07 9.48
CA GLU A 74 0.82 -12.50 9.21
C GLU A 74 0.07 -12.96 7.95
N GLU A 75 -1.17 -12.51 7.78
CA GLU A 75 -1.99 -12.84 6.60
C GLU A 75 -1.46 -12.23 5.29
N GLN A 76 -0.88 -11.02 5.35
CA GLN A 76 -0.60 -10.21 4.17
C GLN A 76 0.87 -10.21 3.74
N PHE A 77 1.81 -10.47 4.65
CA PHE A 77 3.25 -10.32 4.38
C PHE A 77 3.72 -11.06 3.13
N GLY A 78 3.27 -12.30 2.94
CA GLY A 78 3.61 -13.09 1.76
C GLY A 78 3.04 -12.51 0.45
N LEU A 79 1.83 -11.93 0.50
CA LEU A 79 1.20 -11.30 -0.67
C LEU A 79 1.92 -10.01 -1.06
N TRP A 80 2.39 -9.25 -0.06
CA TRP A 80 3.11 -8.02 -0.32
C TRP A 80 4.42 -8.22 -1.06
N ALA A 81 5.19 -9.26 -0.70
CA ALA A 81 6.44 -9.57 -1.40
C ALA A 81 6.20 -9.91 -2.89
N VAL A 82 5.10 -10.62 -3.19
CA VAL A 82 4.70 -10.94 -4.57
C VAL A 82 4.26 -9.68 -5.31
N GLU A 83 3.50 -8.81 -4.65
CA GLU A 83 3.07 -7.54 -5.22
C GLU A 83 4.26 -6.64 -5.55
N GLU A 84 5.21 -6.48 -4.64
CA GLU A 84 6.42 -5.67 -4.87
C GLU A 84 7.23 -6.14 -6.07
N LEU A 85 7.43 -7.46 -6.19
CA LEU A 85 8.16 -8.02 -7.32
C LEU A 85 7.51 -7.67 -8.66
N SER A 86 6.20 -7.49 -8.70
CA SER A 86 5.49 -7.10 -9.92
C SER A 86 5.75 -5.66 -10.39
N TYR A 87 6.28 -4.80 -9.50
CA TYR A 87 6.65 -3.42 -9.81
C TYR A 87 8.14 -3.25 -10.11
N GLU A 88 8.97 -4.26 -9.83
CA GLU A 88 10.38 -4.24 -10.24
C GLU A 88 10.54 -4.63 -11.71
N HIS A 89 11.46 -3.95 -12.40
CA HIS A 89 11.83 -4.29 -13.76
C HIS A 89 13.32 -4.05 -14.03
N PRO A 90 13.90 -4.71 -15.05
CA PRO A 90 15.31 -4.51 -15.38
C PRO A 90 15.63 -3.04 -15.77
N PRO A 91 16.82 -2.53 -15.41
CA PRO A 91 17.27 -1.22 -15.86
C PRO A 91 17.29 -1.11 -17.39
N GLY A 92 16.83 0.03 -17.91
CA GLY A 92 16.79 0.32 -19.35
C GLY A 92 15.60 -0.30 -20.10
N VAL A 93 14.73 -1.06 -19.42
CA VAL A 93 13.47 -1.56 -19.98
C VAL A 93 12.34 -0.63 -19.55
N LEU A 94 11.67 0.01 -20.52
CA LEU A 94 10.46 0.78 -20.24
C LEU A 94 9.29 -0.19 -19.98
N THR A 95 8.69 -0.09 -18.80
CA THR A 95 7.64 -1.00 -18.34
C THR A 95 6.35 -0.23 -18.07
N PRO A 96 5.21 -0.60 -18.68
CA PRO A 96 3.92 0.02 -18.37
C PRO A 96 3.54 -0.17 -16.89
N GLY A 97 2.93 0.85 -16.27
CA GLY A 97 2.55 0.82 -14.85
C GLY A 97 3.66 1.24 -13.88
N CYS A 98 4.89 1.47 -14.36
CA CYS A 98 5.93 2.16 -13.60
C CYS A 98 5.84 3.67 -13.87
N SER A 99 5.61 4.47 -12.83
CA SER A 99 5.37 5.92 -12.99
C SER A 99 6.56 6.67 -13.60
N LEU A 100 7.79 6.23 -13.30
CA LEU A 100 9.02 6.78 -13.89
C LEU A 100 9.13 6.43 -15.38
N CYS A 101 8.83 5.19 -15.76
CA CYS A 101 8.82 4.77 -17.16
C CYS A 101 7.77 5.53 -17.98
N GLU A 102 6.58 5.73 -17.43
CA GLU A 102 5.51 6.50 -18.07
C GLU A 102 5.92 7.96 -18.30
N ALA A 103 6.59 8.58 -17.32
CA ALA A 103 7.12 9.94 -17.47
C ALA A 103 8.21 10.01 -18.56
N ILE A 104 9.17 9.08 -18.56
CA ILE A 104 10.22 9.00 -19.58
C ILE A 104 9.63 8.80 -20.98
N ALA A 105 8.67 7.88 -21.12
CA ALA A 105 8.02 7.60 -22.39
C ALA A 105 7.22 8.80 -22.89
N SER A 106 6.50 9.50 -22.00
CA SER A 106 5.80 10.74 -22.33
C SER A 106 6.76 11.82 -22.83
N GLU A 107 7.89 12.03 -22.17
CA GLU A 107 8.89 13.01 -22.59
C GLU A 107 9.54 12.63 -23.94
N ALA A 108 9.82 11.35 -24.13
CA ALA A 108 10.41 10.82 -25.37
C ALA A 108 9.38 10.58 -26.50
N GLN A 109 8.09 10.81 -26.25
CA GLN A 109 6.98 10.52 -27.18
C GLN A 109 6.94 9.04 -27.64
N ILE A 110 7.27 8.12 -26.72
CA ILE A 110 7.22 6.67 -26.93
C ILE A 110 5.87 6.15 -26.42
N ASN A 111 5.24 5.27 -27.20
CA ASN A 111 4.02 4.59 -26.77
C ASN A 111 4.37 3.33 -25.96
N LEU A 112 4.07 3.35 -24.66
CA LEU A 112 4.18 2.20 -23.74
C LEU A 112 2.90 1.36 -23.82
N GLU A 113 2.75 0.55 -24.87
CA GLU A 113 1.65 -0.41 -24.91
C GLU A 113 2.00 -1.66 -24.10
N LEU A 114 1.05 -2.11 -23.27
CA LEU A 114 1.08 -3.49 -22.78
C LEU A 114 0.95 -4.42 -23.99
N PRO A 115 1.78 -5.48 -24.12
CA PRO A 115 1.53 -6.47 -25.15
C PRO A 115 0.09 -6.96 -25.00
N GLN A 116 -0.69 -6.82 -26.06
CA GLN A 116 -2.06 -7.34 -26.08
C GLN A 116 -2.01 -8.79 -25.64
N ALA A 117 -2.77 -9.14 -24.59
CA ALA A 117 -2.85 -10.51 -24.12
C ALA A 117 -3.27 -11.40 -25.31
N ALA A 118 -2.34 -12.22 -25.78
CA ALA A 118 -2.52 -13.15 -26.89
C ALA A 118 -3.17 -14.45 -26.44
#